data_AF-A0A962CFW4-F1
#
_entry.id   AF-A0A962CFW4-F1
#
_cell.length_a   1.000
_cell.length_b   1.000
_cell.length_c   1.000
_cell.angle_alpha   90.00
_cell.angle_beta   90.00
_cell.angle_gamma   90.00
#
_symmetry.space_group_name_H-M   'P 1'
#
loop_
_entity.id
_entity.type
_entity.pdbx_description
1 polymer ?
#
loop_
_entity_poly.entity_id
_entity_poly.type
_entity_poly.pdbx_seq_one_letter_code
_entity_poly.pdbx_strand_id
1 'polypeptide(L)'
;MTQVSKGLCTALFVLAGIVPGARVDAADVPPIAVPLQVLPWFNGVISNVGTDIACLSDPPITEIRVQGYAGFTLVPPNRTPAVGEVFYTHLVLSHPGNPCAGSAVGIELLLPAGVQTSASAADPAFCFARTPANPQRPFAQLINLGSDPGYGCPQVFPTGLEGLRITPPLGGLGGAWGMAAGFYLELLLPLRASTPQPGNTSIRFRVNPDIAVVGYPAVPLLVNNDVLFRAAFEDQQLTLDICTITPVANGC
;
A
#
# COMPACT_ATOMS: atom_id res chain seq x y z
N MET A 1 -34.66 -95.26 -11.79
CA MET A 1 -34.61 -95.08 -13.25
C MET A 1 -36.03 -94.78 -13.69
N THR A 2 -36.31 -93.51 -13.98
CA THR A 2 -37.66 -93.06 -14.34
C THR A 2 -37.54 -91.79 -15.17
N GLN A 3 -38.37 -91.75 -16.19
CA GLN A 3 -38.39 -90.88 -17.36
C GLN A 3 -39.56 -89.88 -17.23
N VAL A 4 -39.70 -88.95 -18.19
CA VAL A 4 -40.94 -88.21 -18.57
C VAL A 4 -41.25 -86.98 -17.69
N SER A 5 -41.71 -85.79 -18.14
CA SER A 5 -41.89 -85.07 -19.43
C SER A 5 -42.55 -83.71 -19.14
N LYS A 6 -42.58 -82.81 -20.13
CA LYS A 6 -43.55 -81.67 -20.32
C LYS A 6 -43.47 -80.55 -19.28
N GLY A 7 -43.70 -79.27 -19.56
CA GLY A 7 -44.16 -78.53 -20.73
C GLY A 7 -44.56 -77.12 -20.26
N LEU A 8 -44.32 -76.12 -21.11
CA LEU A 8 -45.06 -74.86 -21.33
C LEU A 8 -45.90 -74.24 -20.18
N CYS A 9 -45.62 -72.98 -19.79
CA CYS A 9 -46.57 -71.85 -19.94
C CYS A 9 -46.01 -70.51 -19.43
N THR A 10 -46.33 -69.48 -20.20
CA THR A 10 -46.02 -68.06 -20.13
C THR A 10 -46.60 -67.36 -18.89
N ALA A 11 -45.86 -66.41 -18.31
CA ALA A 11 -46.45 -65.27 -17.61
C ALA A 11 -45.58 -64.02 -17.83
N LEU A 12 -46.12 -63.14 -18.67
CA LEU A 12 -45.64 -61.80 -18.98
C LEU A 12 -45.98 -60.87 -17.81
N PHE A 13 -44.99 -60.23 -17.19
CA PHE A 13 -45.23 -59.10 -16.29
C PHE A 13 -44.41 -57.90 -16.77
N VAL A 14 -45.14 -56.92 -17.31
CA VAL A 14 -44.68 -55.57 -17.59
C VAL A 14 -44.75 -54.79 -16.27
N LEU A 15 -43.64 -54.22 -15.81
CA LEU A 15 -43.67 -53.15 -14.82
C LEU A 15 -42.69 -52.04 -15.19
N ALA A 16 -43.26 -50.84 -15.17
CA ALA A 16 -42.75 -49.56 -15.65
C ALA A 16 -41.32 -49.22 -15.19
N GLY A 17 -40.51 -48.76 -16.14
CA GLY A 17 -39.21 -48.15 -15.88
C GLY A 17 -39.38 -46.82 -15.16
N ILE A 18 -38.88 -46.76 -13.93
CA ILE A 18 -38.66 -45.52 -13.18
C ILE A 18 -37.30 -44.99 -13.64
N VAL A 19 -37.29 -43.85 -14.33
CA VAL A 19 -36.07 -43.10 -14.65
C VAL A 19 -35.55 -42.48 -13.34
N PRO A 20 -34.35 -42.81 -12.85
CA PRO A 20 -33.76 -42.11 -11.72
C PRO A 20 -33.33 -40.72 -12.18
N GLY A 21 -33.88 -39.68 -11.55
CA GLY A 21 -33.48 -38.30 -11.78
C GLY A 21 -31.99 -38.11 -11.48
N ALA A 22 -31.27 -37.52 -12.44
CA ALA A 22 -29.93 -37.01 -12.21
C ALA A 22 -30.03 -35.91 -11.14
N ARG A 23 -29.47 -36.18 -9.95
CA ARG A 23 -29.16 -35.13 -9.00
C ARG A 23 -28.01 -34.34 -9.60
N VAL A 24 -28.24 -33.06 -9.87
CA VAL A 24 -27.17 -32.11 -10.09
C VAL A 24 -26.50 -31.97 -8.73
N ASP A 25 -25.39 -32.69 -8.53
CA ASP A 25 -24.50 -32.37 -7.43
C ASP A 25 -24.06 -30.92 -7.66
N ALA A 26 -24.42 -30.05 -6.72
CA ALA A 26 -23.90 -28.70 -6.68
C ALA A 26 -22.39 -28.83 -6.75
N ALA A 27 -21.78 -28.24 -7.79
CA ALA A 27 -20.34 -28.16 -7.90
C ALA A 27 -19.79 -27.71 -6.55
N ASP A 28 -18.88 -28.50 -5.96
CA ASP A 28 -18.10 -28.10 -4.80
C ASP A 28 -17.46 -26.76 -5.14
N VAL A 29 -18.03 -25.68 -4.61
CA VAL A 29 -17.41 -24.37 -4.65
C VAL A 29 -16.15 -24.53 -3.79
N PRO A 30 -14.94 -24.40 -4.36
CA PRO A 30 -13.74 -24.47 -3.55
C PRO A 30 -13.88 -23.38 -2.47
N PRO A 31 -13.66 -23.70 -1.18
CA PRO A 31 -13.67 -22.67 -0.15
C PRO A 31 -12.67 -21.58 -0.56
N ILE A 32 -13.16 -20.35 -0.63
CA ILE A 32 -12.33 -19.16 -0.86
C ILE A 32 -11.25 -19.17 0.21
N ALA A 33 -9.97 -19.13 -0.20
CA ALA A 33 -8.86 -19.06 0.74
C ALA A 33 -8.97 -17.76 1.55
N VAL A 34 -9.14 -17.90 2.87
CA VAL A 34 -8.96 -16.86 3.89
C VAL A 34 -7.56 -17.13 4.46
N PRO A 35 -6.63 -16.15 4.50
CA PRO A 35 -6.77 -14.98 5.37
C PRO A 35 -6.34 -13.66 4.75
N LEU A 36 -7.21 -12.65 4.84
CA LEU A 36 -6.84 -11.25 4.72
C LEU A 36 -6.01 -10.89 5.96
N GLN A 37 -4.72 -11.16 5.95
CA GLN A 37 -3.87 -10.78 7.08
C GLN A 37 -3.55 -9.29 6.97
N VAL A 38 -4.03 -8.58 7.99
CA VAL A 38 -3.94 -7.13 8.10
C VAL A 38 -2.53 -6.80 8.58
N LEU A 39 -1.79 -6.05 7.76
CA LEU A 39 -0.44 -5.62 8.08
C LEU A 39 -0.47 -4.56 9.20
N PRO A 40 0.30 -4.71 10.30
CA PRO A 40 0.42 -3.68 11.32
C PRO A 40 1.21 -2.49 10.81
N TRP A 41 0.71 -1.30 11.13
CA TRP A 41 1.31 -0.01 10.80
C TRP A 41 2.04 0.57 12.02
N PHE A 42 3.30 0.92 11.83
CA PHE A 42 4.13 1.61 12.83
C PHE A 42 4.35 3.04 12.36
N ASN A 43 3.55 3.96 12.87
CA ASN A 43 3.53 5.33 12.40
C ASN A 43 4.29 6.24 13.37
N GLY A 44 5.07 7.15 12.81
CA GLY A 44 5.66 8.27 13.52
C GLY A 44 4.63 9.35 13.83
N VAL A 45 5.13 10.46 14.38
CA VAL A 45 4.30 11.63 14.68
C VAL A 45 4.16 12.51 13.44
N ILE A 46 3.00 13.12 13.27
CA ILE A 46 2.76 14.12 12.21
C ILE A 46 3.74 15.29 12.38
N SER A 47 4.39 15.65 11.28
CA SER A 47 5.31 16.78 11.19
C SER A 47 4.76 17.83 10.22
N ASN A 48 4.80 19.09 10.65
CA ASN A 48 4.46 20.23 9.80
C ASN A 48 5.73 20.73 9.11
N VAL A 49 5.65 20.95 7.80
CA VAL A 49 6.77 21.35 6.94
C VAL A 49 6.42 22.64 6.21
N GLY A 50 6.93 23.75 6.75
CA GLY A 50 6.74 25.08 6.18
C GLY A 50 5.35 25.67 6.38
N THR A 51 5.22 26.91 5.92
CA THR A 51 3.98 27.69 5.93
C THR A 51 3.80 28.41 4.60
N ASP A 52 2.56 28.68 4.22
CA ASP A 52 2.20 29.54 3.11
C ASP A 52 0.98 30.41 3.46
N ILE A 53 0.54 31.21 2.49
CA ILE A 53 -0.61 32.11 2.62
C ILE A 53 -1.79 31.53 1.85
N ALA A 54 -2.93 31.42 2.54
CA ALA A 54 -4.16 30.93 1.97
C ALA A 54 -4.64 31.82 0.81
N CYS A 55 -4.99 31.20 -0.30
CA CYS A 55 -5.46 31.89 -1.49
C CYS A 55 -6.78 32.61 -1.24
N LEU A 56 -6.87 33.83 -1.77
CA LEU A 56 -8.04 34.71 -1.65
C LEU A 56 -8.39 35.07 -0.18
N SER A 57 -7.40 35.03 0.73
CA SER A 57 -7.58 35.51 2.11
C SER A 57 -7.22 37.00 2.23
N ASP A 58 -8.15 37.80 2.76
CA ASP A 58 -7.95 39.19 3.15
C ASP A 58 -8.66 39.44 4.51
N PRO A 59 -7.93 39.61 5.63
CA PRO A 59 -6.47 39.71 5.72
C PRO A 59 -5.75 38.37 5.42
N PRO A 60 -4.44 38.40 5.08
CA PRO A 60 -3.66 37.18 4.81
C PRO A 60 -3.69 36.19 5.98
N ILE A 61 -4.11 34.95 5.70
CA ILE A 61 -4.11 33.86 6.69
C ILE A 61 -2.90 32.97 6.42
N THR A 62 -2.04 32.80 7.42
CA THR A 62 -0.92 31.84 7.37
C THR A 62 -1.43 30.44 7.66
N GLU A 63 -1.07 29.48 6.82
CA GLU A 63 -1.47 28.09 6.95
C GLU A 63 -0.26 27.14 6.82
N ILE A 64 -0.48 25.88 7.15
CA ILE A 64 0.56 24.87 7.07
C ILE A 64 0.66 24.41 5.61
N ARG A 65 1.86 24.49 5.07
CA ARG A 65 2.11 24.17 3.67
C ARG A 65 2.04 22.67 3.43
N VAL A 66 2.91 21.90 4.07
CA VAL A 66 2.88 20.43 3.97
C VAL A 66 2.80 19.83 5.36
N GLN A 67 2.02 18.77 5.51
CA GLN A 67 2.05 17.89 6.68
C GLN A 67 2.34 16.47 6.27
N GLY A 68 2.96 15.71 7.15
CA GLY A 68 3.12 14.30 6.90
C GLY A 68 3.73 13.53 8.04
N TYR A 69 3.65 12.22 7.94
CA TYR A 69 4.30 11.30 8.85
C TYR A 69 4.96 10.18 8.05
N ALA A 70 6.00 9.62 8.64
CA ALA A 70 6.64 8.42 8.13
C ALA A 70 6.19 7.24 8.98
N GLY A 71 6.28 6.04 8.42
CA GLY A 71 6.11 4.83 9.18
C GLY A 71 6.67 3.63 8.43
N PHE A 72 6.35 2.44 8.92
CA PHE A 72 6.63 1.20 8.22
C PHE A 72 5.57 0.14 8.53
N THR A 73 5.46 -0.81 7.61
CA THR A 73 4.62 -1.99 7.72
C THR A 73 5.46 -3.22 7.52
N LEU A 74 4.96 -4.32 8.08
CA LEU A 74 5.57 -5.63 7.99
C LEU A 74 4.48 -6.68 7.87
N VAL A 75 4.86 -7.85 7.38
CA VAL A 75 3.96 -8.99 7.22
C VAL A 75 3.85 -9.72 8.57
N PRO A 76 2.64 -9.85 9.16
CA PRO A 76 2.45 -10.72 10.33
C PRO A 76 2.94 -12.17 10.08
N PRO A 77 3.21 -12.95 11.14
CA PRO A 77 2.90 -12.72 12.55
C PRO A 77 3.94 -11.84 13.29
N ASN A 78 4.98 -11.38 12.61
CA ASN A 78 6.02 -10.57 13.24
C ASN A 78 5.45 -9.24 13.72
N ARG A 79 6.08 -8.65 14.75
CA ARG A 79 5.80 -7.26 15.21
C ARG A 79 6.98 -6.32 14.93
N THR A 80 8.09 -6.88 14.50
CA THR A 80 9.34 -6.20 14.14
C THR A 80 9.97 -7.02 13.01
N PRO A 81 10.49 -6.41 11.94
CA PRO A 81 11.15 -7.16 10.88
C PRO A 81 12.40 -7.86 11.42
N ALA A 82 12.73 -9.04 10.90
CA ALA A 82 14.01 -9.68 11.17
C ALA A 82 15.11 -9.12 10.26
N VAL A 83 16.37 -9.29 10.66
CA VAL A 83 17.51 -9.00 9.78
C VAL A 83 17.41 -9.83 8.51
N GLY A 84 17.49 -9.17 7.36
CA GLY A 84 17.35 -9.79 6.05
C GLY A 84 15.91 -9.89 5.54
N GLU A 85 14.89 -9.60 6.34
CA GLU A 85 13.49 -9.56 5.89
C GLU A 85 13.20 -8.26 5.12
N VAL A 86 12.29 -8.33 4.14
CA VAL A 86 11.79 -7.14 3.44
C VAL A 86 10.61 -6.57 4.22
N PHE A 87 10.64 -5.28 4.46
CA PHE A 87 9.55 -4.53 5.07
C PHE A 87 9.34 -3.23 4.29
N TYR A 88 8.14 -2.67 4.35
CA TYR A 88 7.83 -1.44 3.62
C TYR A 88 7.90 -0.26 4.55
N THR A 89 8.75 0.72 4.26
CA THR A 89 8.55 2.05 4.84
C THR A 89 7.48 2.78 4.06
N HIS A 90 6.74 3.67 4.70
CA HIS A 90 5.84 4.57 4.02
C HIS A 90 6.03 6.02 4.45
N LEU A 91 5.62 6.92 3.56
CA LEU A 91 5.50 8.34 3.80
C LEU A 91 4.12 8.77 3.33
N VAL A 92 3.34 9.37 4.22
CA VAL A 92 2.09 10.05 3.87
C VAL A 92 2.32 11.55 3.99
N LEU A 93 2.12 12.28 2.89
CA LEU A 93 2.14 13.73 2.83
C LEU A 93 0.77 14.26 2.47
N SER A 94 0.44 15.44 2.96
CA SER A 94 -0.73 16.21 2.56
C SER A 94 -0.40 17.68 2.42
N HIS A 95 -1.20 18.38 1.62
CA HIS A 95 -1.26 19.84 1.63
C HIS A 95 -2.60 20.26 2.26
N PRO A 96 -2.66 20.52 3.58
CA PRO A 96 -3.93 20.75 4.27
C PRO A 96 -4.57 22.11 3.93
N GLY A 97 -3.77 23.09 3.51
CA GLY A 97 -4.20 24.44 3.17
C GLY A 97 -4.70 24.64 1.73
N ASN A 98 -4.94 25.89 1.37
CA ASN A 98 -5.30 26.37 0.04
C ASN A 98 -4.19 27.27 -0.55
N PRO A 99 -3.08 26.70 -1.07
CA PRO A 99 -1.91 27.47 -1.47
C PRO A 99 -2.19 28.32 -2.72
N CYS A 100 -1.74 29.57 -2.74
CA CYS A 100 -1.91 30.47 -3.90
C CYS A 100 -1.18 29.99 -5.17
N ALA A 101 -0.01 29.35 -5.02
CA ALA A 101 0.92 29.05 -6.12
C ALA A 101 1.00 27.55 -6.48
N GLY A 102 0.05 26.74 -6.00
CA GLY A 102 0.21 25.30 -5.97
C GLY A 102 1.36 24.88 -5.04
N SER A 103 1.62 23.58 -4.93
CA SER A 103 2.69 23.04 -4.10
C SER A 103 3.39 21.92 -4.84
N ALA A 104 4.69 21.76 -4.60
CA ALA A 104 5.46 20.64 -5.10
C ALA A 104 6.52 20.27 -4.08
N VAL A 105 6.72 18.98 -3.87
CA VAL A 105 7.67 18.49 -2.84
C VAL A 105 8.78 17.68 -3.47
N GLY A 106 10.01 18.08 -3.15
CA GLY A 106 11.18 17.22 -3.26
C GLY A 106 11.22 16.28 -2.05
N ILE A 107 11.46 14.99 -2.30
CA ILE A 107 11.50 13.97 -1.25
C ILE A 107 12.81 13.19 -1.35
N GLU A 108 13.48 13.00 -0.21
CA GLU A 108 14.60 12.09 -0.08
C GLU A 108 14.42 11.17 1.13
N LEU A 109 14.81 9.92 0.98
CA LEU A 109 14.79 8.89 2.00
C LEU A 109 16.16 8.79 2.69
N LEU A 110 16.17 8.99 3.99
CA LEU A 110 17.35 8.88 4.84
C LEU A 110 17.22 7.60 5.65
N LEU A 111 18.04 6.63 5.29
CA LEU A 111 18.06 5.34 5.95
C LEU A 111 19.06 5.35 7.10
N PRO A 112 18.74 4.68 8.22
CA PRO A 112 19.73 4.44 9.26
C PRO A 112 20.79 3.45 8.76
N ALA A 113 21.96 3.44 9.42
CA ALA A 113 23.03 2.53 9.08
C ALA A 113 22.55 1.07 9.16
N GLY A 114 22.92 0.25 8.16
CA GLY A 114 22.48 -1.14 8.08
C GLY A 114 21.06 -1.33 7.55
N VAL A 115 20.46 -0.32 6.90
CA VAL A 115 19.21 -0.44 6.15
C VAL A 115 19.41 0.06 4.74
N GLN A 116 18.83 -0.65 3.76
CA GLN A 116 18.94 -0.33 2.34
C GLN A 116 17.62 -0.61 1.62
N THR A 117 17.42 0.03 0.47
CA THR A 117 16.26 -0.25 -0.39
C THR A 117 16.36 -1.66 -0.97
N SER A 118 15.23 -2.35 -1.09
CA SER A 118 15.12 -3.69 -1.69
C SER A 118 14.17 -3.74 -2.88
N ALA A 119 13.94 -2.60 -3.54
CA ALA A 119 13.03 -2.51 -4.67
C ALA A 119 13.43 -3.47 -5.79
N SER A 120 12.48 -4.30 -6.20
CA SER A 120 12.64 -5.32 -7.23
C SER A 120 11.29 -5.65 -7.85
N ALA A 121 11.24 -6.57 -8.81
CA ALA A 121 9.98 -7.05 -9.36
C ALA A 121 9.14 -7.86 -8.34
N ALA A 122 9.80 -8.51 -7.37
CA ALA A 122 9.12 -9.25 -6.30
C ALA A 122 8.68 -8.32 -5.16
N ASP A 123 9.44 -7.26 -4.91
CA ASP A 123 9.19 -6.24 -3.89
C ASP A 123 9.13 -4.86 -4.58
N PRO A 124 8.05 -4.50 -5.28
CA PRO A 124 8.01 -3.22 -5.98
C PRO A 124 7.69 -2.06 -5.03
N ALA A 125 8.20 -0.87 -5.33
CA ALA A 125 7.74 0.34 -4.67
C ALA A 125 6.36 0.75 -5.19
N PHE A 126 5.52 1.27 -4.30
CA PHE A 126 4.17 1.74 -4.60
C PHE A 126 4.02 3.24 -4.29
N CYS A 127 3.16 3.89 -5.03
CA CYS A 127 2.90 5.32 -4.89
C CYS A 127 1.45 5.60 -5.29
N PHE A 128 0.78 6.36 -4.44
CA PHE A 128 -0.64 6.63 -4.54
C PHE A 128 -0.90 8.10 -4.26
N ALA A 129 -1.93 8.62 -4.92
CA ALA A 129 -2.45 9.94 -4.63
C ALA A 129 -3.92 9.86 -4.27
N ARG A 130 -4.37 10.77 -3.41
CA ARG A 130 -5.77 11.11 -3.29
C ARG A 130 -5.98 12.56 -3.67
N THR A 131 -6.91 12.79 -4.59
CA THR A 131 -7.34 14.13 -4.98
C THR A 131 -8.71 14.42 -4.37
N PRO A 132 -8.99 15.68 -3.95
CA PRO A 132 -10.32 16.06 -3.48
C PRO A 132 -11.36 15.96 -4.60
N ALA A 133 -12.63 15.91 -4.21
CA ALA A 133 -13.74 16.05 -5.15
C ALA A 133 -13.69 17.41 -5.87
N ASN A 134 -14.14 17.46 -7.12
CA ASN A 134 -14.26 18.69 -7.90
C ASN A 134 -15.61 18.74 -8.65
N PRO A 135 -16.00 19.89 -9.24
CA PRO A 135 -17.30 20.01 -9.92
C PRO A 135 -17.52 19.01 -11.05
N GLN A 136 -16.45 18.54 -11.70
CA GLN A 136 -16.49 17.53 -12.77
C GLN A 136 -16.53 16.09 -12.21
N ARG A 137 -16.10 15.89 -10.96
CA ARG A 137 -16.07 14.60 -10.26
C ARG A 137 -16.41 14.80 -8.78
N PRO A 138 -17.67 14.60 -8.37
CA PRO A 138 -18.16 14.95 -7.03
C PRO A 138 -17.69 13.98 -5.91
N PHE A 139 -16.63 13.21 -6.13
CA PHE A 139 -16.07 12.27 -5.18
C PHE A 139 -14.53 12.35 -5.20
N ALA A 140 -13.91 12.13 -4.03
CA ALA A 140 -12.47 12.01 -3.95
C ALA A 140 -12.00 10.77 -4.71
N GLN A 141 -10.83 10.85 -5.33
CA GLN A 141 -10.30 9.76 -6.14
C GLN A 141 -8.97 9.28 -5.56
N LEU A 142 -8.87 7.97 -5.34
CA LEU A 142 -7.60 7.30 -5.16
C LEU A 142 -7.01 6.98 -6.53
N ILE A 143 -5.76 7.38 -6.74
CA ILE A 143 -5.02 7.23 -7.99
C ILE A 143 -3.79 6.38 -7.71
N ASN A 144 -3.65 5.28 -8.44
CA ASN A 144 -2.38 4.55 -8.49
C ASN A 144 -1.42 5.31 -9.41
N LEU A 145 -0.47 6.02 -8.81
CA LEU A 145 0.51 6.82 -9.54
C LEU A 145 1.53 5.92 -10.27
N GLY A 146 1.65 4.64 -9.92
CA GLY A 146 2.52 3.68 -10.60
C GLY A 146 2.13 3.40 -12.04
N SER A 147 0.83 3.47 -12.33
CA SER A 147 0.27 3.37 -13.68
C SER A 147 -0.02 4.73 -14.33
N ASP A 148 0.24 5.84 -13.63
CA ASP A 148 -0.04 7.17 -14.14
C ASP A 148 1.01 7.60 -15.18
N PRO A 149 0.59 8.08 -16.37
CA PRO A 149 1.51 8.40 -17.46
C PRO A 149 2.39 9.65 -17.22
N GLY A 150 2.06 10.50 -16.24
CA GLY A 150 2.81 11.71 -15.90
C GLY A 150 3.73 11.57 -14.68
N TYR A 151 3.50 10.57 -13.83
CA TYR A 151 4.27 10.35 -12.61
C TYR A 151 5.07 9.03 -12.62
N GLY A 152 4.39 7.89 -12.51
CA GLY A 152 5.01 6.59 -12.20
C GLY A 152 5.50 6.46 -10.75
N CYS A 153 5.84 5.24 -10.33
CA CYS A 153 6.50 5.00 -9.03
C CYS A 153 7.99 4.71 -9.21
N PRO A 154 8.88 5.37 -8.45
CA PRO A 154 10.31 5.11 -8.54
C PRO A 154 10.63 3.69 -8.06
N GLN A 155 11.33 2.92 -8.89
CA GLN A 155 11.92 1.62 -8.52
C GLN A 155 13.43 1.72 -8.27
N VAL A 156 14.03 2.88 -8.56
CA VAL A 156 15.45 3.17 -8.36
C VAL A 156 15.56 4.49 -7.61
N PHE A 157 16.42 4.52 -6.60
CA PHE A 157 16.56 5.66 -5.69
C PHE A 157 18.00 6.18 -5.75
N PRO A 158 18.33 7.05 -6.73
CA PRO A 158 19.67 7.61 -6.84
C PRO A 158 19.99 8.52 -5.66
N THR A 159 21.28 8.76 -5.38
CA THR A 159 21.69 9.70 -4.34
C THR A 159 21.17 11.12 -4.64
N GLY A 160 20.56 11.73 -3.62
CA GLY A 160 20.10 13.12 -3.59
C GLY A 160 21.05 14.02 -2.82
N LEU A 161 20.52 15.10 -2.23
CA LEU A 161 21.29 16.07 -1.47
C LEU A 161 21.77 15.51 -0.11
N GLU A 162 20.90 14.82 0.60
CA GLU A 162 21.14 14.27 1.95
C GLU A 162 20.84 12.76 2.02
N GLY A 163 19.90 12.27 1.21
CA GLY A 163 19.46 10.87 1.20
C GLY A 163 19.31 10.27 -0.19
N LEU A 164 18.49 9.23 -0.30
CA LEU A 164 18.11 8.62 -1.58
C LEU A 164 16.92 9.37 -2.16
N ARG A 165 17.06 9.91 -3.36
CA ARG A 165 16.04 10.73 -4.00
C ARG A 165 14.83 9.90 -4.42
N ILE A 166 13.64 10.36 -4.03
CA ILE A 166 12.36 9.77 -4.42
C ILE A 166 11.68 10.72 -5.40
N THR A 167 11.88 10.47 -6.69
CA THR A 167 11.33 11.30 -7.77
C THR A 167 10.34 10.52 -8.63
N PRO A 168 9.27 11.15 -9.13
CA PRO A 168 8.42 10.52 -10.13
C PRO A 168 9.21 10.28 -11.42
N PRO A 169 9.36 9.03 -11.88
CA PRO A 169 10.22 8.69 -13.02
C PRO A 169 9.76 9.29 -14.35
N LEU A 170 8.48 9.64 -14.50
CA LEU A 170 7.92 10.17 -15.76
C LEU A 170 7.85 11.71 -15.80
N GLY A 171 8.52 12.38 -14.86
CA GLY A 171 8.81 13.82 -14.95
C GLY A 171 8.07 14.69 -13.94
N GLY A 172 6.88 14.29 -13.47
CA GLY A 172 6.15 15.04 -12.44
C GLY A 172 6.09 16.55 -12.69
N LEU A 173 6.13 17.36 -11.62
CA LEU A 173 6.25 18.82 -11.73
C LEU A 173 7.73 19.22 -11.69
N GLY A 174 8.45 19.09 -12.81
CA GLY A 174 9.89 19.41 -12.87
C GLY A 174 10.75 18.47 -12.03
N GLY A 175 10.33 17.21 -11.90
CA GLY A 175 10.96 16.20 -11.05
C GLY A 175 10.46 16.20 -9.61
N ALA A 176 9.56 17.10 -9.21
CA ALA A 176 8.94 17.09 -7.89
C ALA A 176 7.55 16.43 -7.90
N TRP A 177 7.07 16.04 -6.72
CA TRP A 177 5.70 15.57 -6.55
C TRP A 177 4.76 16.77 -6.41
N GLY A 178 3.97 17.04 -7.45
CA GLY A 178 2.96 18.10 -7.40
C GLY A 178 1.90 17.77 -6.36
N MET A 179 1.59 18.75 -5.51
CA MET A 179 0.56 18.67 -4.49
C MET A 179 -0.39 19.87 -4.62
N ALA A 180 -1.69 19.59 -4.63
CA ALA A 180 -2.74 20.60 -4.62
C ALA A 180 -3.41 20.66 -3.23
N ALA A 181 -4.24 21.67 -2.99
CA ALA A 181 -5.08 21.73 -1.79
C ALA A 181 -5.86 20.41 -1.60
N GLY A 182 -5.78 19.82 -0.41
CA GLY A 182 -6.48 18.57 -0.10
C GLY A 182 -5.93 17.33 -0.83
N PHE A 183 -4.79 17.46 -1.52
CA PHE A 183 -4.05 16.35 -2.09
C PHE A 183 -3.30 15.60 -1.00
N TYR A 184 -3.31 14.28 -1.10
CA TYR A 184 -2.50 13.40 -0.26
C TYR A 184 -1.63 12.53 -1.16
N LEU A 185 -0.37 12.36 -0.79
CA LEU A 185 0.58 11.46 -1.43
C LEU A 185 0.94 10.36 -0.42
N GLU A 186 0.86 9.11 -0.83
CA GLU A 186 1.37 7.98 -0.07
C GLU A 186 2.41 7.24 -0.91
N LEU A 187 3.59 7.02 -0.31
CA LEU A 187 4.68 6.27 -0.90
C LEU A 187 4.93 5.06 -0.02
N LEU A 188 5.04 3.86 -0.60
CA LEU A 188 5.47 2.65 0.11
C LEU A 188 6.72 2.11 -0.57
N LEU A 189 7.84 2.10 0.15
CA LEU A 189 9.14 1.74 -0.37
C LEU A 189 9.67 0.49 0.35
N PRO A 190 10.06 -0.56 -0.38
CA PRO A 190 10.58 -1.78 0.19
C PRO A 190 12.02 -1.57 0.68
N LEU A 191 12.28 -1.95 1.92
CA LEU A 191 13.55 -1.87 2.60
C LEU A 191 13.97 -3.24 3.15
N ARG A 192 15.26 -3.38 3.40
CA ARG A 192 15.85 -4.54 4.07
C ARG A 192 16.92 -4.08 5.07
N ALA A 193 16.87 -4.62 6.27
CA ALA A 193 17.91 -4.41 7.26
C ALA A 193 19.02 -5.48 7.12
N SER A 194 20.28 -5.07 7.07
CA SER A 194 21.46 -5.95 7.11
C SER A 194 22.02 -6.12 8.52
N THR A 195 21.60 -5.28 9.46
CA THR A 195 21.97 -5.36 10.87
C THR A 195 20.77 -5.12 11.78
N PRO A 196 20.82 -5.59 13.03
CA PRO A 196 19.85 -5.26 14.08
C PRO A 196 19.58 -3.75 14.20
N GLN A 197 18.32 -3.37 14.45
CA GLN A 197 17.93 -1.98 14.70
C GLN A 197 17.19 -1.93 16.05
N PRO A 198 17.75 -1.28 17.09
CA PRO A 198 17.19 -1.36 18.44
C PRO A 198 16.15 -0.27 18.72
N GLY A 199 15.63 0.43 17.72
CA GLY A 199 14.66 1.53 17.89
C GLY A 199 15.28 2.89 18.24
N ASN A 200 16.61 3.00 18.31
CA ASN A 200 17.32 4.27 18.59
C ASN A 200 17.68 5.06 17.32
N THR A 201 17.50 4.45 16.16
CA THR A 201 17.67 5.06 14.83
C THR A 201 16.31 5.13 14.15
N SER A 202 16.15 6.10 13.25
CA SER A 202 14.88 6.31 12.55
C SER A 202 15.05 6.24 11.04
N ILE A 203 14.03 5.73 10.38
CA ILE A 203 13.80 6.01 8.97
C ILE A 203 13.26 7.43 8.91
N ARG A 204 13.86 8.29 8.09
CA ARG A 204 13.47 9.69 7.96
C ARG A 204 13.28 10.05 6.49
N PHE A 205 12.35 10.95 6.24
CA PHE A 205 12.15 11.50 4.90
C PHE A 205 12.44 12.99 4.95
N ARG A 206 13.40 13.46 4.16
CA ARG A 206 13.60 14.88 3.94
C ARG A 206 12.54 15.35 2.95
N VAL A 207 11.66 16.23 3.41
CA VAL A 207 10.58 16.82 2.62
C VAL A 207 10.90 18.29 2.41
N ASN A 208 10.97 18.71 1.15
CA ASN A 208 11.33 20.05 0.74
C ASN A 208 10.24 20.65 -0.16
N PRO A 209 9.29 21.42 0.41
CA PRO A 209 8.22 22.05 -0.36
C PRO A 209 8.60 23.41 -0.96
N ASP A 210 9.72 24.01 -0.56
CA ASP A 210 10.19 25.30 -1.07
C ASP A 210 11.69 25.52 -0.82
N ILE A 211 12.26 26.56 -1.41
CA ILE A 211 13.62 27.00 -1.19
C ILE A 211 13.83 27.27 0.31
N ALA A 212 14.88 26.65 0.87
CA ALA A 212 15.26 26.76 2.28
C ALA A 212 14.22 26.28 3.31
N VAL A 213 13.14 25.61 2.89
CA VAL A 213 12.14 25.02 3.79
C VAL A 213 12.27 23.51 3.77
N VAL A 214 12.59 22.90 4.90
CA VAL A 214 12.78 21.44 5.01
C VAL A 214 12.17 20.89 6.28
N GLY A 215 11.62 19.68 6.20
CA GLY A 215 11.10 18.93 7.34
C GLY A 215 11.47 17.47 7.25
N TYR A 216 11.40 16.78 8.39
CA TYR A 216 11.88 15.41 8.54
C TYR A 216 10.86 14.50 9.24
N PRO A 217 9.72 14.15 8.59
CA PRO A 217 8.89 13.04 9.04
C PRO A 217 9.73 11.78 9.31
N ALA A 218 9.54 11.16 10.46
CA ALA A 218 10.42 10.11 10.96
C ALA A 218 9.68 9.07 11.79
N VAL A 219 10.18 7.83 11.75
CA VAL A 219 9.71 6.72 12.58
C VAL A 219 10.90 5.95 13.17
N PRO A 220 10.94 5.69 14.48
CA PRO A 220 11.94 4.79 15.08
C PRO A 220 11.84 3.38 14.50
N LEU A 221 12.97 2.81 14.08
CA LEU A 221 13.01 1.49 13.47
C LEU A 221 13.47 0.43 14.47
N LEU A 222 12.61 -0.56 14.72
CA LEU A 222 12.91 -1.71 15.55
C LEU A 222 12.92 -2.98 14.69
N VAL A 223 14.07 -3.63 14.60
CA VAL A 223 14.33 -4.88 13.85
C VAL A 223 14.95 -5.87 14.83
N ASN A 224 14.40 -7.08 14.93
CA ASN A 224 14.89 -8.11 15.85
C ASN A 224 16.02 -8.95 15.23
N ASN A 225 16.82 -9.59 16.10
CA ASN A 225 17.94 -10.45 15.70
C ASN A 225 17.53 -11.89 15.45
N ASP A 226 16.28 -12.25 15.76
CA ASP A 226 15.81 -13.61 15.67
C ASP A 226 15.57 -13.96 14.20
N VAL A 227 16.47 -14.78 13.65
CA VAL A 227 16.37 -15.29 12.29
C VAL A 227 15.19 -16.27 12.22
N LEU A 228 14.17 -15.93 11.44
CA LEU A 228 13.21 -16.89 10.93
C LEU A 228 12.92 -16.60 9.45
N PHE A 229 13.48 -17.43 8.57
CA PHE A 229 13.00 -17.56 7.20
C PHE A 229 11.62 -18.24 7.24
N ARG A 230 10.58 -17.57 6.73
CA ARG A 230 9.28 -18.18 6.43
C ARG A 230 8.86 -17.86 5.00
N ALA A 231 8.11 -18.79 4.41
CA ALA A 231 7.85 -18.90 2.99
C ALA A 231 6.38 -18.65 2.60
N ALA A 232 6.20 -18.26 1.33
CA ALA A 232 5.14 -18.59 0.36
C ALA A 232 3.66 -18.24 0.61
N PHE A 233 3.26 -17.65 1.73
CA PHE A 233 1.85 -17.28 1.98
C PHE A 233 1.60 -15.75 2.09
N GLU A 234 2.47 -14.94 1.49
CA GLU A 234 2.59 -13.48 1.71
C GLU A 234 1.84 -12.59 0.68
N ASP A 235 0.83 -13.11 -0.01
CA ASP A 235 -0.02 -12.31 -0.92
C ASP A 235 -1.05 -11.48 -0.14
N GLN A 236 -0.57 -10.58 0.71
CA GLN A 236 -1.43 -9.68 1.49
C GLN A 236 -1.38 -8.28 0.94
N GLN A 237 -2.58 -7.78 0.71
CA GLN A 237 -2.85 -6.44 0.27
C GLN A 237 -2.21 -5.44 1.23
N LEU A 238 -1.24 -4.67 0.73
CA LEU A 238 -0.84 -3.40 1.33
C LEU A 238 -2.11 -2.54 1.40
N THR A 239 -2.68 -2.43 2.60
CA THR A 239 -3.87 -1.61 2.83
C THR A 239 -3.38 -0.19 2.99
N LEU A 240 -3.79 0.70 2.11
CA LEU A 240 -3.29 2.08 2.06
C LEU A 240 -3.51 2.76 3.41
N ASP A 241 -2.46 3.36 4.00
CA ASP A 241 -2.61 4.06 5.27
C ASP A 241 -3.47 5.30 5.14
N ILE A 242 -3.52 5.87 3.94
CA ILE A 242 -4.47 6.94 3.64
C ILE A 242 -5.95 6.51 3.86
N CYS A 243 -6.24 5.22 4.02
CA CYS A 243 -7.55 4.73 4.45
C CYS A 243 -7.77 4.77 5.96
N THR A 244 -6.70 4.86 6.75
CA THR A 244 -6.76 4.87 8.22
C THR A 244 -6.70 6.30 8.79
N ILE A 245 -6.25 7.28 8.00
CA ILE A 245 -6.23 8.69 8.42
C ILE A 245 -7.66 9.19 8.71
N THR A 246 -7.80 10.10 9.68
CA THR A 246 -9.08 10.75 10.00
C THR A 246 -9.10 12.18 9.46
N PRO A 247 -10.13 12.58 8.69
CA PRO A 247 -11.28 11.78 8.28
C PRO A 247 -10.92 10.68 7.28
N VAL A 248 -11.56 9.50 7.43
CA VAL A 248 -11.35 8.34 6.55
C VAL A 248 -11.59 8.76 5.10
N ALA A 249 -10.66 8.43 4.24
CA ALA A 249 -10.75 8.73 2.82
C ALA A 249 -11.88 7.91 2.16
N ASN A 250 -12.93 8.58 1.64
CA ASN A 250 -13.92 7.92 0.77
C ASN A 250 -13.24 7.22 -0.42
N GLY A 251 -13.52 5.92 -0.62
CA GLY A 251 -12.87 5.03 -1.59
C GLY A 251 -12.04 3.93 -0.90
N CYS A 252 -11.82 4.14 0.39
CA CYS A 252 -11.85 3.14 1.43
C CYS A 252 -13.32 3.04 1.92
#